data_AF-A0A9N9Z3Q9-F1
#
_entry.id   AF-A0A9N9Z3Q9-F1
#
_cell.length_a   1.000
_cell.length_b   1.000
_cell.length_c   1.000
_cell.angle_alpha   90.00
_cell.angle_beta   90.00
_cell.angle_gamma   90.00
#
_symmetry.space_group_name_H-M   'P 1'
#
loop_
_entity.id
_entity.type
_entity.pdbx_description
1 polymer ?
#
loop_
_entity_poly.entity_id
_entity_poly.type
_entity_poly.pdbx_seq_one_letter_code
_entity_poly.pdbx_strand_id
1 'polypeptide(L)'
;MASNMNPRIIVRQATILVDGKSSSETHSRHRIARHQNGPSLHQLPEAWDTLIADMTGMHSVAALRRSLAAHGRGHGAVCLLVAITLNHVRRVLAPSATQFFWPHALADMKLARSSPHRLLEQSVSFDWAPLAAWAAAAYFLATLPALLGQLVTAHCGRRGEENSSSRATAAACIVAYVAASLAWAEHAYVQSCWTLAQLYACWRLVSRGGEAERAFLQRLLEEQSARATAVLGLVALGLHFRVLPVAQQAMKGHWPGVLVYLGMAAGTAYMVRYSNKFFILLELSDMWITLAWFGGAFVLHGMEVLRRRVEVDDRAEVKKGTSHVSKTR
;
A
#
# COMPACT_ATOMS: atom_id res chain seq x y z
N MET A 1 -36.78 -34.35 -32.39
CA MET A 1 -36.26 -34.31 -31.00
C MET A 1 -35.31 -33.13 -30.91
N ALA A 2 -35.86 -31.93 -30.74
CA ALA A 2 -36.15 -31.29 -29.44
C ALA A 2 -34.85 -30.68 -28.84
N SER A 3 -34.62 -29.38 -29.06
CA SER A 3 -34.97 -28.26 -28.14
C SER A 3 -33.92 -28.11 -27.02
N ASN A 4 -33.23 -27.00 -26.80
CA ASN A 4 -33.77 -25.69 -26.45
C ASN A 4 -32.69 -24.60 -26.60
N MET A 5 -32.93 -23.61 -27.45
CA MET A 5 -32.36 -22.26 -27.33
C MET A 5 -33.49 -21.34 -26.87
N ASN A 6 -33.23 -20.51 -25.85
CA ASN A 6 -34.16 -19.46 -25.43
C ASN A 6 -33.49 -18.08 -25.65
N PRO A 7 -33.97 -17.29 -26.61
CA PRO A 7 -33.62 -15.88 -26.79
C PRO A 7 -34.75 -14.97 -26.30
N ARG A 8 -34.44 -14.00 -25.43
CA ARG A 8 -35.24 -12.79 -25.23
C ARG A 8 -34.27 -11.60 -25.11
N ILE A 9 -34.11 -10.79 -26.16
CA ILE A 9 -34.96 -9.64 -26.56
C ILE A 9 -34.73 -8.50 -25.55
N ILE A 10 -33.84 -7.54 -25.88
CA ILE A 10 -34.09 -6.28 -26.63
C ILE A 10 -35.03 -5.35 -25.85
N VAL A 11 -34.62 -4.08 -25.66
CA VAL A 11 -35.42 -2.85 -25.93
C VAL A 11 -34.81 -1.63 -25.21
N ARG A 12 -34.54 -0.57 -26.00
CA ARG A 12 -34.19 0.85 -25.69
C ARG A 12 -32.72 1.30 -25.64
N GLN A 13 -32.14 1.43 -26.83
CA GLN A 13 -31.56 2.71 -27.25
C GLN A 13 -32.54 3.40 -28.23
N ALA A 14 -32.33 4.71 -28.46
CA ALA A 14 -33.00 5.61 -29.40
C ALA A 14 -34.19 6.42 -28.84
N THR A 15 -33.88 7.60 -28.31
CA THR A 15 -34.66 8.80 -28.61
C THR A 15 -33.72 10.02 -28.58
N ILE A 16 -33.30 10.44 -29.77
CA ILE A 16 -32.67 11.74 -30.06
C ILE A 16 -33.53 12.37 -31.18
N LEU A 17 -33.73 13.69 -31.10
CA LEU A 17 -34.35 14.61 -32.09
C LEU A 17 -35.90 14.48 -32.18
N VAL A 18 -36.74 15.51 -32.11
CA VAL A 18 -36.71 16.93 -32.48
C VAL A 18 -37.83 17.64 -31.69
N ASP A 19 -37.59 18.79 -31.07
CA ASP A 19 -38.40 19.99 -31.36
C ASP A 19 -37.77 21.26 -30.77
N GLY A 20 -37.72 22.29 -31.61
CA GLY A 20 -37.14 23.58 -31.29
C GLY A 20 -38.21 24.58 -30.88
N LYS A 21 -37.86 25.49 -29.98
CA LYS A 21 -38.38 26.87 -30.03
C LYS A 21 -37.47 27.84 -29.31
N SER A 22 -37.15 28.90 -30.05
CA SER A 22 -36.42 30.10 -29.73
C SER A 22 -37.04 30.93 -28.60
N SER A 23 -36.22 31.53 -27.74
CA SER A 23 -36.08 33.00 -27.61
C SER A 23 -35.11 33.35 -26.49
N SER A 24 -34.24 34.33 -26.76
CA SER A 24 -33.64 35.35 -25.86
C SER A 24 -33.38 34.96 -24.39
N GLU A 25 -32.17 35.03 -23.86
CA GLU A 25 -31.53 36.32 -23.60
C GLU A 25 -30.02 36.17 -23.36
N THR A 26 -29.31 37.12 -23.95
CA THR A 26 -27.94 37.54 -23.72
C THR A 26 -27.65 37.80 -22.25
N HIS A 27 -26.87 36.91 -21.62
CA HIS A 27 -26.08 37.27 -20.45
C HIS A 27 -24.66 36.71 -20.57
N SER A 28 -23.81 37.52 -21.20
CA SER A 28 -22.35 37.43 -21.16
C SER A 28 -21.85 37.45 -19.72
N ARG A 29 -21.78 36.28 -19.09
CA ARG A 29 -20.88 36.05 -17.96
C ARG A 29 -19.65 35.37 -18.49
N HIS A 30 -18.57 36.15 -18.60
CA HIS A 30 -17.21 35.65 -18.66
C HIS A 30 -16.98 34.69 -17.49
N ARG A 31 -17.25 33.41 -17.72
CA ARG A 31 -16.70 32.31 -16.93
C ARG A 31 -15.23 32.24 -17.33
N ILE A 32 -14.41 32.98 -16.59
CA ILE A 32 -12.99 32.70 -16.48
C ILE A 32 -12.91 31.25 -16.01
N ALA A 33 -12.67 30.34 -16.95
CA ALA A 33 -12.31 28.97 -16.66
C ALA A 33 -10.94 29.05 -15.96
N ARG A 34 -10.96 29.19 -14.63
CA ARG A 34 -9.81 28.88 -13.80
C ARG A 34 -9.51 27.40 -14.04
N HIS A 35 -8.54 27.15 -14.91
CA HIS A 35 -7.72 25.96 -14.86
C HIS A 35 -6.97 25.96 -13.53
N GLN A 36 -7.68 25.67 -12.44
CA GLN A 36 -7.12 25.20 -11.18
C GLN A 36 -7.18 23.67 -11.20
N ASN A 37 -6.50 23.05 -12.16
CA ASN A 37 -6.26 21.61 -12.17
C ASN A 37 -4.89 21.31 -11.54
N GLY A 38 -4.61 21.94 -10.40
CA GLY A 38 -3.65 21.38 -9.46
C GLY A 38 -4.41 20.43 -8.54
N PRO A 39 -3.86 19.25 -8.18
CA PRO A 39 -4.51 18.38 -7.21
C PRO A 39 -4.76 19.20 -5.94
N SER A 40 -6.03 19.41 -5.60
CA SER A 40 -6.37 20.17 -4.41
C SER A 40 -5.85 19.40 -3.20
N LEU A 41 -5.33 20.11 -2.20
CA LEU A 41 -4.81 19.52 -0.95
C LEU A 41 -5.81 18.57 -0.25
N HIS A 42 -7.09 18.66 -0.62
CA HIS A 42 -8.16 17.77 -0.17
C HIS A 42 -8.18 16.38 -0.83
N GLN A 43 -7.51 16.18 -1.97
CA GLN A 43 -7.42 14.89 -2.69
C GLN A 43 -6.27 13.99 -2.22
N LEU A 44 -5.26 14.56 -1.54
CA LEU A 44 -4.12 13.83 -0.97
C LEU A 44 -4.53 12.73 0.04
N PRO A 45 -5.49 12.95 0.95
CA PRO A 45 -5.97 11.92 1.87
C PRO A 45 -6.68 10.76 1.17
N GLU A 46 -7.48 11.02 0.13
CA GLU A 46 -8.19 9.96 -0.60
C GLU A 46 -7.21 9.10 -1.40
N ALA A 47 -6.25 9.73 -2.08
CA ALA A 47 -5.19 9.01 -2.80
C ALA A 47 -4.33 8.14 -1.86
N TRP A 48 -4.04 8.64 -0.65
CA TRP A 48 -3.34 7.92 0.40
C TRP A 48 -4.15 6.74 0.94
N ASP A 49 -5.46 6.92 1.14
CA ASP A 49 -6.36 5.86 1.61
C ASP A 49 -6.50 4.74 0.55
N THR A 50 -6.58 5.07 -0.75
CA THR A 50 -6.54 4.06 -1.83
C THR A 50 -5.18 3.37 -1.97
N LEU A 51 -4.07 4.09 -1.81
CA LEU A 51 -2.75 3.48 -1.86
C LEU A 51 -2.55 2.52 -0.70
N ILE A 52 -2.89 2.93 0.53
CA ILE A 52 -2.81 2.06 1.69
C ILE A 52 -3.74 0.86 1.47
N ALA A 53 -5.00 1.08 1.09
CA ALA A 53 -5.93 -0.03 0.82
C ALA A 53 -5.40 -1.03 -0.22
N ASP A 54 -4.79 -0.56 -1.31
CA ASP A 54 -4.24 -1.42 -2.36
C ASP A 54 -2.90 -2.07 -1.96
N MET A 55 -2.00 -1.35 -1.27
CA MET A 55 -0.69 -1.90 -0.86
C MET A 55 -0.80 -2.87 0.31
N THR A 56 -1.75 -2.63 1.22
CA THR A 56 -1.87 -3.38 2.48
C THR A 56 -3.10 -4.29 2.54
N GLY A 57 -3.96 -4.28 1.52
CA GLY A 57 -5.24 -4.99 1.56
C GLY A 57 -6.20 -4.41 2.62
N MET A 58 -5.95 -3.19 3.09
CA MET A 58 -6.74 -2.54 4.13
C MET A 58 -8.09 -2.07 3.53
N HIS A 59 -9.02 -3.00 3.32
CA HIS A 59 -10.40 -2.70 2.91
C HIS A 59 -11.18 -1.85 3.94
N SER A 60 -10.60 -1.60 5.12
CA SER A 60 -11.22 -0.93 6.24
C SER A 60 -10.49 0.33 6.71
N VAL A 61 -9.65 0.98 5.88
CA VAL A 61 -9.02 2.28 6.24
C VAL A 61 -10.08 3.30 6.68
N ALA A 62 -11.22 3.37 5.99
CA ALA A 62 -12.32 4.24 6.37
C ALA A 62 -12.98 3.83 7.72
N ALA A 63 -13.02 2.54 8.06
CA ALA A 63 -13.53 2.07 9.34
C ALA A 63 -12.54 2.35 10.48
N LEU A 64 -11.24 2.14 10.23
CA LEU A 64 -10.16 2.53 11.14
C LEU A 64 -10.21 4.04 11.41
N ARG A 65 -10.30 4.87 10.37
CA ARG A 65 -10.38 6.33 10.49
C ARG A 65 -11.61 6.76 11.29
N ARG A 66 -12.77 6.16 11.03
CA ARG A 66 -14.00 6.40 11.80
C ARG A 66 -13.84 5.98 13.26
N SER A 67 -13.23 4.84 13.52
CA SER A 67 -12.98 4.34 14.87
C SER A 67 -12.02 5.23 15.66
N LEU A 68 -10.90 5.62 15.05
CA LEU A 68 -9.92 6.54 15.63
C LEU A 68 -10.54 7.92 15.90
N ALA A 69 -11.45 8.37 15.04
CA ALA A 69 -12.20 9.62 15.25
C ALA A 69 -13.21 9.49 16.41
N ALA A 70 -13.83 8.32 16.60
CA ALA A 70 -14.81 8.06 17.65
C ALA A 70 -14.19 7.96 19.06
N HIS A 71 -13.03 7.32 19.19
CA HIS A 71 -12.36 7.10 20.48
C HIS A 71 -11.49 8.28 20.96
N GLY A 72 -11.41 9.34 20.16
CA GLY A 72 -10.54 10.48 20.41
C GLY A 72 -9.12 10.29 19.86
N ARG A 73 -8.58 11.38 19.32
CA ARG A 73 -7.31 11.37 18.56
C ARG A 73 -6.10 10.95 19.37
N GLY A 74 -6.06 11.26 20.67
CA GLY A 74 -4.99 10.83 21.56
C GLY A 74 -4.97 9.31 21.73
N HIS A 75 -6.14 8.69 21.88
CA HIS A 75 -6.25 7.24 21.98
C HIS A 75 -5.80 6.55 20.69
N GLY A 76 -6.25 7.07 19.53
CA GLY A 76 -5.82 6.56 18.24
C GLY A 76 -4.31 6.66 18.00
N ALA A 77 -3.69 7.76 18.41
CA ALA A 77 -2.23 7.92 18.36
C ALA A 77 -1.54 6.88 19.24
N VAL A 78 -2.01 6.67 20.48
CA VAL A 78 -1.47 5.62 21.37
C VAL A 78 -1.60 4.24 20.74
N CYS A 79 -2.75 3.88 20.18
CA CYS A 79 -2.92 2.59 19.48
C CYS A 79 -1.92 2.43 18.33
N LEU A 80 -1.68 3.47 17.54
CA LEU A 80 -0.69 3.44 16.46
C LEU A 80 0.73 3.24 16.99
N LEU A 81 1.10 3.97 18.05
CA LEU A 81 2.41 3.82 18.69
C LEU A 81 2.60 2.41 19.26
N VAL A 82 1.59 1.86 19.92
CA VAL A 82 1.62 0.48 20.44
C VAL A 82 1.74 -0.53 19.30
N ALA A 83 1.00 -0.36 18.20
CA ALA A 83 1.09 -1.25 17.05
C ALA A 83 2.48 -1.22 16.39
N ILE A 84 3.09 -0.04 16.26
CA ILE A 84 4.47 0.12 15.76
C ILE A 84 5.46 -0.58 16.68
N THR A 85 5.32 -0.40 18.01
CA THR A 85 6.17 -1.07 19.01
C THR A 85 6.00 -2.58 18.97
N LEU A 86 4.77 -3.11 18.90
CA LEU A 86 4.52 -4.54 18.78
C LEU A 86 5.13 -5.12 17.51
N ASN A 87 5.01 -4.41 16.39
CA ASN A 87 5.63 -4.83 15.15
C ASN A 87 7.16 -4.80 15.22
N HIS A 88 7.75 -3.83 15.95
CA HIS A 88 9.19 -3.82 16.24
C HIS A 88 9.61 -5.01 17.11
N VAL A 89 8.92 -5.26 18.23
CA VAL A 89 9.16 -6.43 19.10
C VAL A 89 9.06 -7.72 18.31
N ARG A 90 8.08 -7.84 17.41
CA ARG A 90 7.94 -8.99 16.50
C ARG A 90 9.17 -9.17 15.62
N ARG A 91 9.73 -8.10 15.04
CA ARG A 91 10.95 -8.20 14.22
C ARG A 91 12.15 -8.73 15.02
N VAL A 92 12.26 -8.32 16.28
CA VAL A 92 13.36 -8.74 17.16
C VAL A 92 13.18 -10.18 17.62
N LEU A 93 11.98 -10.56 18.07
CA LEU A 93 11.72 -11.85 18.71
C LEU A 93 11.35 -12.97 17.72
N ALA A 94 10.66 -12.62 16.63
CA ALA A 94 10.12 -13.58 15.67
C ALA A 94 10.23 -13.04 14.23
N PRO A 95 11.47 -12.78 13.74
CA PRO A 95 11.68 -12.27 12.38
C PRO A 95 11.07 -13.19 11.31
N SER A 96 11.17 -14.50 11.51
CA SER A 96 10.64 -15.52 10.59
C SER A 96 9.10 -15.52 10.47
N ALA A 97 8.37 -14.99 11.46
CA ALA A 97 6.90 -15.08 11.50
C ALA A 97 6.21 -14.33 10.35
N THR A 98 6.89 -13.36 9.71
CA THR A 98 6.30 -12.55 8.63
C THR A 98 7.26 -12.30 7.48
N GLN A 99 8.51 -12.78 7.58
CA GLN A 99 9.50 -12.57 6.54
C GLN A 99 9.13 -13.34 5.27
N PHE A 100 9.44 -12.73 4.13
CA PHE A 100 9.44 -13.43 2.87
C PHE A 100 10.47 -14.58 2.91
N PHE A 101 10.26 -15.63 2.12
CA PHE A 101 11.12 -16.81 2.10
C PHE A 101 12.61 -16.45 1.87
N TRP A 102 12.86 -15.36 1.13
CA TRP A 102 14.16 -14.70 1.02
C TRP A 102 14.13 -13.37 1.81
N PRO A 103 14.54 -13.37 3.08
CA PRO A 103 14.30 -12.24 3.99
C PRO A 103 15.16 -11.01 3.68
N HIS A 104 16.26 -11.16 2.94
CA HIS A 104 17.31 -10.14 2.83
C HIS A 104 17.23 -9.34 1.53
N ALA A 105 16.16 -8.55 1.38
CA ALA A 105 15.92 -7.68 0.21
C ALA A 105 17.17 -6.92 -0.29
N LEU A 106 17.92 -6.31 0.64
CA LEU A 106 19.12 -5.53 0.29
C LEU A 106 20.29 -6.42 -0.13
N ALA A 107 20.44 -7.60 0.46
CA ALA A 107 21.46 -8.56 0.04
C ALA A 107 21.14 -9.09 -1.37
N ASP A 108 19.88 -9.42 -1.63
CA ASP A 108 19.43 -9.91 -2.94
C ASP A 108 19.64 -8.87 -4.04
N MET A 109 19.28 -7.61 -3.79
CA MET A 109 19.53 -6.53 -4.75
C MET A 109 21.02 -6.26 -4.96
N LYS A 110 21.85 -6.39 -3.91
CA LYS A 110 23.32 -6.33 -4.06
C LYS A 110 23.83 -7.48 -4.92
N LEU A 111 23.39 -8.71 -4.64
CA LEU A 111 23.79 -9.90 -5.38
C LEU A 111 23.36 -9.81 -6.85
N ALA A 112 22.15 -9.34 -7.14
CA ALA A 112 21.70 -9.07 -8.51
C ALA A 112 22.66 -8.14 -9.26
N ARG A 113 23.23 -7.16 -8.54
CA ARG A 113 24.19 -6.19 -9.07
C ARG A 113 25.64 -6.66 -9.06
N SER A 114 26.11 -7.45 -8.12
CA SER A 114 27.52 -7.86 -8.09
C SER A 114 27.74 -9.20 -8.79
N SER A 115 26.81 -10.13 -8.62
CA SER A 115 26.95 -11.55 -8.96
C SER A 115 25.58 -12.16 -9.31
N PRO A 116 24.97 -11.77 -10.45
CA PRO A 116 23.63 -12.22 -10.82
C PRO A 116 23.49 -13.74 -10.90
N HIS A 117 24.54 -14.47 -11.33
CA HIS A 117 24.55 -15.94 -11.34
C HIS A 117 24.28 -16.54 -9.95
N ARG A 118 24.98 -16.02 -8.93
CA ARG A 118 24.88 -16.49 -7.55
C ARG A 118 23.49 -16.24 -6.98
N LEU A 119 22.87 -15.10 -7.29
CA LEU A 119 21.50 -14.83 -6.86
C LEU A 119 20.53 -15.87 -7.43
N LEU A 120 20.61 -16.14 -8.74
CA LEU A 120 19.71 -17.09 -9.39
C LEU A 120 19.92 -18.51 -8.88
N GLU A 121 21.17 -18.93 -8.70
CA GLU A 121 21.52 -20.23 -8.13
C GLU A 121 20.98 -20.39 -6.70
N GLN A 122 21.16 -19.37 -5.84
CA GLN A 122 20.59 -19.36 -4.48
C GLN A 122 19.06 -19.33 -4.47
N SER A 123 18.45 -18.73 -5.49
CA SER A 123 16.99 -18.65 -5.59
C SER A 123 16.37 -19.98 -6.00
N VAL A 124 17.12 -20.86 -6.66
CA VAL A 124 16.68 -22.22 -7.01
C VAL A 124 17.22 -23.29 -6.07
N SER A 125 18.03 -22.96 -5.06
CA SER A 125 18.60 -23.93 -4.12
C SER A 125 17.73 -24.19 -2.89
N PHE A 126 16.41 -24.04 -3.00
CA PHE A 126 15.49 -24.15 -1.87
C PHE A 126 14.88 -25.54 -1.71
N ASP A 127 14.42 -25.80 -0.47
CA ASP A 127 13.66 -26.98 -0.11
C ASP A 127 12.14 -26.73 -0.19
N TRP A 128 11.39 -27.72 -0.65
CA TRP A 128 9.95 -27.60 -0.86
C TRP A 128 9.15 -27.46 0.44
N ALA A 129 9.54 -28.15 1.51
CA ALA A 129 8.81 -28.11 2.76
C ALA A 129 8.84 -26.71 3.42
N PRO A 130 10.00 -26.05 3.55
CA PRO A 130 10.06 -24.64 3.97
C PRO A 130 9.27 -23.70 3.05
N LEU A 131 9.31 -23.91 1.74
CA LEU A 131 8.54 -23.09 0.79
C LEU A 131 7.02 -23.25 1.01
N ALA A 132 6.54 -24.47 1.22
CA ALA A 132 5.14 -24.74 1.49
C ALA A 132 4.67 -24.14 2.83
N ALA A 133 5.49 -24.28 3.88
CA ALA A 133 5.22 -23.67 5.18
C ALA A 133 5.17 -22.14 5.07
N TRP A 134 6.11 -21.54 4.34
CA TRP A 134 6.09 -20.11 4.05
C TRP A 134 4.84 -19.69 3.27
N ALA A 135 4.44 -20.44 2.24
CA ALA A 135 3.26 -20.12 1.45
C ALA A 135 1.99 -20.11 2.31
N ALA A 136 1.85 -21.07 3.22
CA ALA A 136 0.76 -21.12 4.18
C ALA A 136 0.79 -19.91 5.15
N ALA A 137 1.97 -19.57 5.68
CA ALA A 137 2.15 -18.41 6.54
C ALA A 137 1.86 -17.08 5.82
N ALA A 138 2.31 -16.95 4.56
CA ALA A 138 2.06 -15.78 3.73
C ALA A 138 0.57 -15.62 3.42
N TYR A 139 -0.14 -16.73 3.14
CA TYR A 139 -1.59 -16.72 2.96
C TYR A 139 -2.33 -16.28 4.23
N PHE A 140 -1.92 -16.81 5.40
CA PHE A 140 -2.47 -16.38 6.68
C PHE A 140 -2.23 -14.89 6.93
N LEU A 141 -1.00 -14.41 6.70
CA LEU A 141 -0.65 -13.00 6.87
C LEU A 141 -1.40 -12.08 5.91
N ALA A 142 -1.70 -12.54 4.69
CA ALA A 142 -2.51 -11.78 3.72
C ALA A 142 -3.97 -11.64 4.14
N THR A 143 -4.53 -12.65 4.79
CA THR A 143 -5.95 -12.70 5.17
C THR A 143 -6.22 -12.10 6.55
N LEU A 144 -5.22 -12.11 7.44
CA LEU A 144 -5.35 -11.63 8.81
C LEU A 144 -5.80 -10.15 8.92
N PRO A 145 -5.23 -9.19 8.16
CA PRO A 145 -5.72 -7.80 8.17
C PRO A 145 -7.19 -7.68 7.78
N ALA A 146 -7.67 -8.46 6.81
CA ALA A 146 -9.06 -8.42 6.39
C ALA A 146 -10.00 -8.91 7.50
N LEU A 147 -9.66 -10.02 8.17
CA LEU A 147 -10.41 -10.55 9.32
C LEU A 147 -10.42 -9.55 10.48
N LEU A 148 -9.26 -9.00 10.84
CA LEU A 148 -9.15 -8.00 11.90
C LEU A 148 -9.89 -6.70 11.53
N GLY A 149 -9.92 -6.32 10.25
CA GLY A 149 -10.68 -5.18 9.77
C GLY A 149 -12.19 -5.33 9.93
N GLN A 150 -12.72 -6.56 9.73
CA GLN A 150 -14.12 -6.88 10.03
C GLN A 150 -14.41 -6.77 11.52
N LEU A 151 -13.51 -7.28 12.38
CA LEU A 151 -13.64 -7.16 13.84
C LEU A 151 -13.60 -5.71 14.30
N VAL A 152 -12.68 -4.89 13.78
CA VAL A 152 -12.62 -3.45 14.05
C VAL A 152 -13.95 -2.79 13.67
N THR A 153 -14.52 -3.13 12.52
CA THR A 153 -15.80 -2.58 12.07
C THR A 153 -16.96 -3.00 12.99
N ALA A 154 -16.99 -4.27 13.41
CA ALA A 154 -18.03 -4.80 14.28
C ALA A 154 -17.99 -4.21 15.69
N HIS A 155 -16.80 -4.04 16.26
CA HIS A 155 -16.62 -3.51 17.62
C HIS A 155 -16.69 -1.99 17.69
N CYS A 156 -16.18 -1.28 16.68
CA CYS A 156 -16.13 0.19 16.70
C CYS A 156 -17.39 0.84 16.09
N GLY A 157 -18.25 0.06 15.43
CA GLY A 157 -19.51 0.55 14.84
C GLY A 157 -20.68 0.63 15.84
N ARG A 158 -20.58 -0.02 17.01
CA ARG A 158 -21.62 -0.01 18.04
C ARG A 158 -21.53 1.26 18.90
N ARG A 159 -22.20 2.31 18.45
CA ARG A 159 -22.28 3.61 19.13
C ARG A 159 -23.37 3.58 20.22
N GLY A 160 -23.12 2.90 21.33
CA GLY A 160 -24.03 2.85 22.48
C GLY A 160 -23.26 2.50 23.75
N GLU A 161 -23.56 3.22 24.85
CA GLU A 161 -23.01 3.10 26.22
C GLU A 161 -21.88 2.08 26.38
N GLU A 162 -20.67 2.46 25.96
CA GLU A 162 -19.53 1.57 25.98
C GLU A 162 -18.95 1.43 27.39
N ASN A 163 -19.22 0.29 28.01
CA ASN A 163 -18.46 -0.22 29.14
C ASN A 163 -16.96 -0.19 28.84
N SER A 164 -16.15 0.05 29.88
CA SER A 164 -14.68 0.12 29.79
C SER A 164 -14.05 -1.10 29.10
N SER A 165 -14.65 -2.29 29.28
CA SER A 165 -14.26 -3.53 28.61
C SER A 165 -14.42 -3.48 27.08
N SER A 166 -15.50 -2.88 26.57
CA SER A 166 -15.75 -2.75 25.13
C SER A 166 -14.69 -1.86 24.46
N ARG A 167 -14.31 -0.76 25.13
CA ARG A 167 -13.25 0.15 24.67
C ARG A 167 -11.88 -0.51 24.64
N ALA A 168 -11.54 -1.31 25.66
CA ALA A 168 -10.28 -2.06 25.68
C ALA A 168 -10.21 -3.07 24.53
N THR A 169 -11.30 -3.80 24.27
CA THR A 169 -11.38 -4.74 23.15
C THR A 169 -11.27 -4.04 21.80
N ALA A 170 -11.98 -2.92 21.60
CA ALA A 170 -11.87 -2.12 20.38
C ALA A 170 -10.43 -1.63 20.14
N ALA A 171 -9.77 -1.11 21.18
CA ALA A 171 -8.38 -0.70 21.13
C ALA A 171 -7.44 -1.86 20.75
N ALA A 172 -7.62 -3.03 21.36
CA ALA A 172 -6.84 -4.22 21.05
C ALA A 172 -7.03 -4.68 19.59
N CYS A 173 -8.27 -4.66 19.06
CA CYS A 173 -8.55 -4.96 17.67
C CYS A 173 -7.88 -3.97 16.71
N ILE A 174 -7.91 -2.67 17.02
CA ILE A 174 -7.24 -1.63 16.23
C ILE A 174 -5.73 -1.87 16.21
N VAL A 175 -5.13 -2.08 17.39
CA VAL A 175 -3.70 -2.34 17.53
C VAL A 175 -3.29 -3.58 16.73
N ALA A 176 -4.03 -4.69 16.87
CA ALA A 176 -3.77 -5.93 16.15
C ALA A 176 -3.89 -5.73 14.63
N TYR A 177 -4.94 -5.04 14.18
CA TYR A 177 -5.17 -4.74 12.77
C TYR A 177 -4.03 -3.93 12.16
N VAL A 178 -3.62 -2.85 12.83
CA VAL A 178 -2.52 -1.99 12.37
C VAL A 178 -1.20 -2.76 12.39
N ALA A 179 -0.91 -3.52 13.44
CA ALA A 179 0.31 -4.32 13.53
C ALA A 179 0.39 -5.40 12.42
N ALA A 180 -0.72 -6.09 12.14
CA ALA A 180 -0.81 -7.06 11.04
C ALA A 180 -0.63 -6.38 9.67
N SER A 181 -1.20 -5.19 9.49
CA SER A 181 -1.06 -4.41 8.25
C SER A 181 0.38 -3.95 8.02
N LEU A 182 1.09 -3.52 9.08
CA LEU A 182 2.51 -3.19 9.02
C LEU A 182 3.37 -4.41 8.65
N ALA A 183 3.11 -5.55 9.30
CA ALA A 183 3.80 -6.80 8.98
C ALA A 183 3.58 -7.24 7.51
N TRP A 184 2.36 -7.10 7.01
CA TRP A 184 2.05 -7.40 5.62
C TRP A 184 2.71 -6.41 4.64
N ALA A 185 2.75 -5.12 4.98
CA ALA A 185 3.44 -4.11 4.19
C ALA A 185 4.95 -4.39 4.07
N GLU A 186 5.58 -4.83 5.16
CA GLU A 186 6.98 -5.27 5.16
C GLU A 186 7.21 -6.49 4.28
N HIS A 187 6.35 -7.50 4.42
CA HIS A 187 6.39 -8.69 3.58
C HIS A 187 6.28 -8.31 2.10
N ALA A 188 5.33 -7.44 1.74
CA ALA A 188 5.13 -6.94 0.38
C ALA A 188 6.35 -6.17 -0.14
N TYR A 189 6.99 -5.36 0.70
CA TYR A 189 8.20 -4.64 0.36
C TYR A 189 9.38 -5.58 0.07
N VAL A 190 9.64 -6.55 0.96
CA VAL A 190 10.73 -7.52 0.78
C VAL A 190 10.50 -8.37 -0.48
N GLN A 191 9.28 -8.87 -0.65
CA GLN A 191 8.88 -9.62 -1.84
C GLN A 191 9.08 -8.79 -3.12
N SER A 192 8.70 -7.50 -3.10
CA SER A 192 8.90 -6.60 -4.26
C SER A 192 10.38 -6.43 -4.58
N CYS A 193 11.22 -6.21 -3.57
CA CYS A 193 12.66 -6.08 -3.76
C CYS A 193 13.28 -7.35 -4.33
N TRP A 194 12.90 -8.52 -3.81
CA TRP A 194 13.34 -9.80 -4.33
C TRP A 194 12.88 -10.00 -5.78
N THR A 195 11.61 -9.76 -6.09
CA THR A 195 11.08 -9.86 -7.47
C THR A 195 11.86 -8.97 -8.43
N LEU A 196 12.13 -7.71 -8.05
CA LEU A 196 12.91 -6.79 -8.87
C LEU A 196 14.38 -7.22 -9.00
N ALA A 197 14.97 -7.82 -7.95
CA ALA A 197 16.31 -8.37 -7.99
C ALA A 197 16.42 -9.53 -8.99
N GLN A 198 15.44 -10.46 -9.00
CA GLN A 198 15.38 -11.56 -9.97
C GLN A 198 15.28 -11.03 -11.41
N LEU A 199 14.36 -10.09 -11.65
CA LEU A 199 14.17 -9.49 -12.97
C LEU A 199 15.44 -8.77 -13.45
N TYR A 200 16.09 -8.01 -12.57
CA TYR A 200 17.32 -7.32 -12.89
C TYR A 200 18.47 -8.29 -13.18
N ALA A 201 18.62 -9.35 -12.40
CA ALA A 201 19.63 -10.39 -12.64
C ALA A 201 19.42 -11.07 -13.98
N CYS A 202 18.20 -11.53 -14.27
CA CYS A 202 17.84 -12.14 -15.56
C CYS A 202 18.07 -11.18 -16.73
N TRP A 203 17.56 -9.94 -16.63
CA TRP A 203 17.76 -8.93 -17.66
C TRP A 203 19.24 -8.69 -17.94
N ARG A 204 20.06 -8.57 -16.89
CA ARG A 204 21.49 -8.35 -17.06
C ARG A 204 22.17 -9.51 -17.76
N LEU A 205 21.87 -10.76 -17.38
CA LEU A 205 22.49 -11.93 -18.00
C LEU A 205 22.05 -12.11 -19.46
N VAL A 206 20.78 -11.87 -19.76
CA VAL A 206 20.26 -12.00 -21.13
C VAL A 206 20.74 -10.87 -22.04
N SER A 207 20.64 -9.62 -21.58
CA SER A 207 20.89 -8.44 -22.41
C SER A 207 22.37 -8.01 -22.44
N ARG A 208 23.14 -8.30 -21.39
CA ARG A 208 24.56 -7.89 -21.28
C ARG A 208 25.53 -9.05 -21.12
N GLY A 209 25.05 -10.26 -20.89
CA GLY A 209 25.90 -11.45 -20.83
C GLY A 209 26.29 -11.96 -22.22
N GLY A 210 27.42 -12.66 -22.28
CA GLY A 210 27.88 -13.40 -23.44
C GLY A 210 27.28 -14.81 -23.51
N GLU A 211 27.91 -15.68 -24.28
CA GLU A 211 27.45 -17.06 -24.47
C GLU A 211 27.51 -17.88 -23.18
N ALA A 212 28.54 -17.67 -22.35
CA ALA A 212 28.70 -18.39 -21.09
C ALA A 212 27.54 -18.10 -20.12
N GLU A 213 27.08 -16.86 -20.04
CA GLU A 213 25.98 -16.44 -19.18
C GLU A 213 24.64 -17.01 -19.64
N ARG A 214 24.44 -17.10 -20.96
CA ARG A 214 23.25 -17.74 -21.53
C ARG A 214 23.26 -19.24 -21.33
N ALA A 215 24.43 -19.88 -21.52
CA ALA A 215 24.61 -21.30 -21.23
C ALA A 215 24.38 -21.61 -19.74
N PHE A 216 24.81 -20.72 -18.84
CA PHE A 216 24.49 -20.84 -17.42
C PHE A 216 22.97 -20.83 -17.17
N LEU A 217 22.23 -19.86 -17.74
CA LEU A 217 20.77 -19.81 -17.59
C LEU A 217 20.09 -21.06 -18.14
N GLN A 218 20.55 -21.56 -19.28
CA GLN A 218 20.04 -22.78 -19.87
C GLN A 218 20.28 -23.99 -18.96
N ARG A 219 21.50 -24.18 -18.47
CA ARG A 219 21.81 -25.26 -17.51
C ARG A 219 20.98 -25.15 -16.24
N LEU A 220 20.81 -23.95 -15.71
CA LEU A 220 19.99 -23.72 -14.51
C LEU A 220 18.53 -24.15 -14.74
N LEU A 221 17.98 -23.86 -15.93
CA LEU A 221 16.63 -24.27 -16.33
C LEU A 221 16.54 -25.79 -16.57
N GLU A 222 17.56 -26.42 -17.13
CA GLU A 222 17.58 -27.86 -17.42
C GLU A 222 17.77 -28.69 -16.15
N GLU A 223 18.75 -28.35 -15.32
CA GLU A 223 19.10 -29.08 -14.10
C GLU A 223 18.09 -28.85 -12.96
N GLN A 224 17.49 -27.66 -12.88
CA GLN A 224 16.59 -27.27 -11.79
C GLN A 224 15.21 -26.82 -12.29
N SER A 225 14.70 -27.44 -13.36
CA SER A 225 13.46 -27.02 -14.05
C SER A 225 12.26 -26.77 -13.13
N ALA A 226 11.98 -27.70 -12.20
CA ALA A 226 10.86 -27.56 -11.27
C ALA A 226 11.03 -26.35 -10.32
N ARG A 227 12.23 -26.17 -9.77
CA ARG A 227 12.53 -25.06 -8.84
C ARG A 227 12.60 -23.73 -9.57
N ALA A 228 13.20 -23.70 -10.76
CA ALA A 228 13.21 -22.52 -11.62
C ALA A 228 11.78 -22.11 -12.02
N THR A 229 10.92 -23.07 -12.36
CA THR A 229 9.50 -22.81 -12.66
C THR A 229 8.77 -22.22 -11.46
N ALA A 230 9.00 -22.76 -10.25
CA ALA A 230 8.43 -22.21 -9.03
C ALA A 230 8.90 -20.77 -8.75
N VAL A 231 10.20 -20.48 -8.92
CA VAL A 231 10.75 -19.12 -8.79
C VAL A 231 10.13 -18.17 -9.81
N LEU A 232 10.01 -18.57 -11.07
CA LEU A 232 9.33 -17.79 -12.11
C LEU A 232 7.86 -17.53 -11.75
N GLY A 233 7.17 -18.53 -11.20
CA GLY A 233 5.81 -18.37 -10.67
C GLY A 233 5.74 -17.34 -9.54
N LEU A 234 6.66 -17.38 -8.59
CA LEU A 234 6.75 -16.39 -7.50
C LEU A 234 7.08 -14.98 -8.00
N VAL A 235 7.96 -14.85 -9.01
CA VAL A 235 8.26 -13.58 -9.68
C VAL A 235 7.01 -13.05 -10.38
N ALA A 236 6.27 -13.89 -11.10
CA ALA A 236 5.03 -13.51 -11.76
C ALA A 236 3.96 -13.07 -10.76
N LEU A 237 3.81 -13.78 -9.63
CA LEU A 237 2.90 -13.39 -8.55
C LEU A 237 3.31 -12.06 -7.92
N GLY A 238 4.60 -11.85 -7.65
CA GLY A 238 5.13 -10.58 -7.14
C GLY A 238 4.86 -9.42 -8.09
N LEU A 239 5.08 -9.63 -9.39
CA LEU A 239 4.74 -8.64 -10.42
C LEU A 239 3.24 -8.33 -10.44
N HIS A 240 2.40 -9.36 -10.48
CA HIS A 240 0.96 -9.22 -10.60
C HIS A 240 0.33 -8.52 -9.39
N PHE A 241 0.73 -8.90 -8.17
CA PHE A 241 0.12 -8.40 -6.96
C PHE A 241 0.79 -7.14 -6.38
N ARG A 242 2.05 -6.84 -6.74
CA ARG A 242 2.80 -5.73 -6.13
C ARG A 242 3.19 -4.63 -7.10
N VAL A 243 3.75 -4.99 -8.26
CA VAL A 243 4.31 -4.02 -9.19
C VAL A 243 3.24 -3.48 -10.14
N LEU A 244 2.42 -4.37 -10.69
CA LEU A 244 1.39 -4.01 -11.66
C LEU A 244 0.31 -3.07 -11.09
N PRO A 245 -0.20 -3.24 -9.85
CA PRO A 245 -1.19 -2.31 -9.30
C PRO A 245 -0.62 -0.89 -9.16
N VAL A 246 0.64 -0.75 -8.75
CA VAL A 246 1.31 0.56 -8.67
C VAL A 246 1.44 1.19 -10.06
N ALA A 247 1.82 0.41 -11.07
CA ALA A 247 1.87 0.89 -12.46
C ALA A 247 0.48 1.30 -12.97
N GLN A 248 -0.57 0.54 -12.65
CA GLN A 248 -1.95 0.89 -12.99
C GLN A 248 -2.43 2.15 -12.31
N GLN A 249 -2.07 2.36 -11.03
CA GLN A 249 -2.36 3.61 -10.32
C GLN A 249 -1.67 4.81 -10.98
N ALA A 250 -0.41 4.65 -11.41
CA ALA A 250 0.32 5.67 -12.16
C ALA A 250 -0.38 6.04 -13.46
N MET A 251 -0.80 5.03 -14.24
CA MET A 251 -1.54 5.24 -15.49
C MET A 251 -2.89 5.94 -15.28
N LYS A 252 -3.53 5.71 -14.14
CA LYS A 252 -4.78 6.38 -13.75
C LYS A 252 -4.57 7.79 -13.16
N GLY A 253 -3.32 8.28 -13.09
CA GLY A 253 -3.00 9.60 -12.54
C GLY A 253 -2.99 9.67 -11.00
N HIS A 254 -3.02 8.54 -10.29
CA HIS A 254 -2.93 8.49 -8.83
C HIS A 254 -1.46 8.54 -8.37
N TRP A 255 -0.84 9.70 -8.56
CA TRP A 255 0.59 9.90 -8.29
C TRP A 255 1.05 9.79 -6.83
N PRO A 256 0.29 10.19 -5.80
CA PRO A 256 0.84 10.27 -4.43
C PRO A 256 1.45 8.95 -3.96
N GLY A 257 0.77 7.84 -4.22
CA GLY A 257 1.26 6.55 -3.79
C GLY A 257 2.33 5.93 -4.67
N VAL A 258 2.28 6.21 -5.97
CA VAL A 258 3.35 5.89 -6.91
C VAL A 258 4.63 6.61 -6.51
N LEU A 259 4.56 7.87 -6.09
CA LEU A 259 5.72 8.63 -5.62
C LEU A 259 6.33 8.04 -4.36
N VAL A 260 5.52 7.55 -3.42
CA VAL A 260 6.03 6.83 -2.24
C VAL A 260 6.73 5.54 -2.65
N TYR A 261 6.12 4.76 -3.53
CA TYR A 261 6.74 3.52 -4.02
C TYR A 261 8.06 3.79 -4.77
N LEU A 262 8.07 4.79 -5.65
CA LEU A 262 9.28 5.22 -6.38
C LEU A 262 10.34 5.77 -5.44
N GLY A 263 9.96 6.55 -4.43
CA GLY A 263 10.86 7.05 -3.40
C GLY A 263 11.50 5.92 -2.60
N MET A 264 10.71 4.92 -2.21
CA MET A 264 11.20 3.70 -1.57
C MET A 264 12.17 2.96 -2.49
N ALA A 265 11.77 2.67 -3.74
CA ALA A 265 12.61 1.96 -4.71
C ALA A 265 13.93 2.69 -4.99
N ALA A 266 13.89 4.02 -5.18
CA ALA A 266 15.07 4.85 -5.38
C ALA A 266 15.97 4.88 -4.14
N GLY A 267 15.38 4.99 -2.95
CA GLY A 267 16.09 4.91 -1.67
C GLY A 267 16.80 3.57 -1.50
N THR A 268 16.11 2.46 -1.76
CA THR A 268 16.68 1.11 -1.70
C THR A 268 17.81 0.94 -2.71
N ALA A 269 17.62 1.38 -3.96
CA ALA A 269 18.66 1.33 -4.99
C ALA A 269 19.90 2.18 -4.61
N TYR A 270 19.68 3.35 -4.03
CA TYR A 270 20.75 4.22 -3.52
C TYR A 270 21.52 3.55 -2.37
N MET A 271 20.81 2.97 -1.39
CA MET A 271 21.42 2.23 -0.29
C MET A 271 22.24 1.03 -0.80
N VAL A 272 21.72 0.27 -1.77
CA VAL A 272 22.46 -0.83 -2.42
C VAL A 272 23.73 -0.31 -3.08
N ARG A 273 23.65 0.82 -3.80
CA ARG A 273 24.80 1.40 -4.49
C ARG A 273 25.92 1.85 -3.56
N TYR A 274 25.57 2.39 -2.40
CA TYR A 274 26.53 2.94 -1.44
C TYR A 274 26.64 2.10 -0.18
N SER A 275 26.35 0.80 -0.28
CA SER A 275 26.18 -0.02 0.91
C SER A 275 27.43 -0.17 1.77
N ASN A 276 28.64 -0.08 1.19
CA ASN A 276 29.90 -0.03 1.94
C ASN A 276 29.97 1.21 2.85
N LYS A 277 29.43 2.35 2.40
CA LYS A 277 29.37 3.59 3.19
C LYS A 277 28.26 3.54 4.25
N PHE A 278 27.19 2.79 3.98
CA PHE A 278 26.02 2.68 4.83
C PHE A 278 26.01 1.42 5.71
N PHE A 279 27.15 0.75 5.91
CA PHE A 279 27.20 -0.51 6.67
C PHE A 279 26.52 -0.39 8.06
N ILE A 280 26.87 0.65 8.83
CA ILE A 280 26.26 0.91 10.15
C ILE A 280 24.77 1.22 10.03
N LEU A 281 24.37 1.96 8.99
CA LEU A 281 22.96 2.31 8.76
C LEU A 281 22.13 1.07 8.38
N LEU A 282 22.75 0.12 7.68
CA LEU A 282 22.15 -1.17 7.31
C LEU A 282 22.02 -2.09 8.52
N GLU A 283 23.03 -2.15 9.39
CA GLU A 283 22.95 -2.91 10.63
C GLU A 283 21.84 -2.36 11.55
N LEU A 284 21.65 -1.05 11.55
CA LEU A 284 20.59 -0.36 12.29
C LEU A 284 19.28 -0.21 11.49
N SER A 285 19.14 -0.85 10.32
CA SER A 285 18.02 -0.56 9.42
C SER A 285 16.66 -0.86 10.05
N ASP A 286 16.59 -1.89 10.89
CA ASP A 286 15.36 -2.26 11.57
C ASP A 286 14.89 -1.18 12.53
N MET A 287 15.83 -0.53 13.24
CA MET A 287 15.55 0.60 14.11
C MET A 287 15.13 1.83 13.28
N TRP A 288 15.81 2.12 12.18
CA TRP A 288 15.47 3.24 11.30
C TRP A 288 14.08 3.12 10.69
N ILE A 289 13.66 1.92 10.29
CA ILE A 289 12.31 1.71 9.77
C ILE A 289 11.27 1.94 10.87
N THR A 290 11.51 1.48 12.11
CA THR A 290 10.64 1.78 13.25
C THR A 290 10.56 3.28 13.53
N LEU A 291 11.70 3.99 13.51
CA LEU A 291 11.75 5.44 13.65
C LEU A 291 11.01 6.15 12.51
N ALA A 292 11.09 5.66 11.28
CA ALA A 292 10.36 6.19 10.14
C ALA A 292 8.84 6.03 10.32
N TRP A 293 8.38 4.88 10.85
CA TRP A 293 6.97 4.68 11.19
C TRP A 293 6.50 5.64 12.29
N PHE A 294 7.31 5.85 13.33
CA PHE A 294 7.01 6.82 14.37
C PHE A 294 6.98 8.26 13.84
N GLY A 295 7.95 8.64 13.02
CA GLY A 295 8.00 9.95 12.37
C GLY A 295 6.79 10.17 11.46
N GLY A 296 6.44 9.17 10.65
CA GLY A 296 5.24 9.19 9.81
C GLY A 296 3.96 9.34 10.63
N ALA A 297 3.81 8.57 11.70
CA ALA A 297 2.68 8.68 12.63
C ALA A 297 2.58 10.09 13.24
N PHE A 298 3.72 10.67 13.65
CA PHE A 298 3.79 11.99 14.24
C PHE A 298 3.43 13.09 13.23
N VAL A 299 3.98 13.02 12.01
CA VAL A 299 3.67 13.96 10.92
C VAL A 299 2.19 13.90 10.55
N LEU A 300 1.64 12.69 10.38
CA LEU A 300 0.22 12.52 10.09
C LEU A 300 -0.66 13.10 11.19
N HIS A 301 -0.31 12.86 12.46
CA HIS A 301 -1.01 13.44 13.59
C HIS A 301 -0.92 14.98 13.59
N GLY A 302 0.28 15.53 13.37
CA GLY A 302 0.53 16.97 13.32
C GLY A 302 -0.23 17.68 12.19
N MET A 303 -0.24 17.10 10.99
CA MET A 303 -0.99 17.63 9.84
C MET A 303 -2.50 17.67 10.11
N GLU A 304 -3.04 16.63 10.73
CA GLU A 304 -4.46 16.59 11.10
C GLU A 304 -4.80 17.62 12.19
N VAL A 305 -3.90 17.83 13.16
CA VAL A 305 -4.06 18.90 14.17
C VAL A 305 -4.06 20.28 13.52
N LEU A 306 -3.14 20.52 12.57
CA LEU A 306 -3.04 21.81 11.86
C LEU A 306 -4.27 22.07 11.00
N ARG A 307 -4.73 21.06 10.23
CA ARG A 307 -5.93 21.15 9.40
C ARG A 307 -7.15 21.59 10.20
N ARG A 308 -7.35 21.04 11.41
CA ARG A 308 -8.49 21.42 12.24
C ARG A 308 -8.40 22.81 12.82
N ARG A 309 -7.20 23.32 13.11
CA ARG A 309 -7.05 24.71 13.55
C ARG A 309 -7.55 25.66 12.47
N VAL A 310 -7.13 25.43 11.22
CA VAL A 310 -7.62 26.16 10.05
C VAL A 310 -9.15 26.07 9.92
N GLU A 311 -9.72 24.86 10.00
CA GLU A 311 -11.18 24.69 9.88
C GLU A 311 -11.98 25.36 11.03
N VAL A 312 -11.41 25.46 12.23
CA VAL A 312 -12.04 26.14 13.39
C VAL A 312 -11.96 27.65 13.21
N ASP A 313 -10.81 28.17 12.76
CA ASP A 313 -10.60 29.59 12.51
C ASP A 313 -11.55 30.10 11.39
N ASP A 314 -11.67 29.35 10.30
CA ASP A 314 -12.62 29.65 9.21
C ASP A 314 -14.06 29.74 9.71
N ARG A 315 -14.49 28.81 10.59
CA ARG A 315 -15.84 28.83 11.17
C ARG A 315 -16.06 30.00 12.13
N ALA A 316 -15.02 30.44 12.83
CA ALA A 316 -15.09 31.59 13.72
C ALA A 316 -15.24 32.90 12.91
N GLU A 317 -14.53 33.03 11.79
CA GLU A 317 -14.66 34.18 10.89
C GLU A 317 -16.04 34.28 10.24
N VAL A 318 -16.58 33.16 9.75
CA VAL A 318 -17.94 33.11 9.18
C VAL A 318 -18.99 33.54 10.20
N LYS A 319 -18.86 33.12 11.47
CA LYS A 319 -19.78 33.55 12.54
C LYS A 319 -19.67 35.04 12.86
N LYS A 320 -18.47 35.62 12.82
CA LYS A 320 -18.28 37.07 13.01
C LYS A 320 -18.95 37.86 11.88
N GLY A 321 -18.76 37.44 10.63
CA GLY A 321 -19.37 38.07 9.46
C GLY A 321 -20.90 38.06 9.50
N THR A 322 -21.53 36.94 9.86
CA THR A 322 -23.00 36.85 9.96
C THR A 322 -23.58 37.67 11.11
N SER A 323 -22.85 37.81 12.22
CA SER A 323 -23.28 38.66 13.35
C SER A 323 -23.31 40.16 13.01
N HIS A 324 -22.42 40.61 12.12
CA HIS A 324 -22.39 42.01 11.70
C HIS A 324 -23.55 42.34 10.76
N VAL A 325 -23.90 41.43 9.84
CA VAL A 325 -25.03 41.60 8.92
C VAL A 325 -26.37 41.64 9.67
N SER A 326 -26.49 40.91 10.78
CA SER A 326 -27.69 40.91 11.62
C SER A 326 -27.89 42.18 12.46
N LYS A 327 -26.84 42.99 12.69
CA LYS A 327 -26.95 44.25 13.45
C LYS A 327 -27.23 45.47 12.58
N THR A 328 -27.09 45.34 11.27
CA THR A 328 -27.33 46.41 10.28
C THR A 328 -28.71 46.31 9.60
N ARG A 329 -29.62 45.48 10.12
CA ARG A 329 -31.02 45.36 9.69
C ARG A 329 -31.92 45.67 10.87
#